data_AF-A0A0L1KRW2-F1
#
_entry.id   AF-A0A0L1KRW2-F1
#
_cell.length_a   1.000
_cell.length_b   1.000
_cell.length_c   1.000
_cell.angle_alpha   90.00
_cell.angle_beta   90.00
_cell.angle_gamma   90.00
#
_symmetry.space_group_name_H-M   'P 1'
#
loop_
_entity.id
_entity.type
_entity.pdbx_description
1 polymer ?
#
loop_
_entity_poly.entity_id
_entity_poly.type
_entity_poly.pdbx_seq_one_letter_code
_entity_poly.pdbx_strand_id
1 'polypeptide(L)'
;MQTLYRLPNKYSKWCVVKCCADFRAATSMHAVKMPSALIKNQVLVRNIAVGINASDLNYVSGVYRRGMENDLSSNPGCGFEALGVVVALPESLEQSDPWLGSVVLVSSYCAFSEYQVVSKSNCFILPGSTTKMVNTADEFNIVAKKIYESHHHYLPLTLSGATALLSLSVAFRTLQAMSLTSFPTIQENELSSSINGLCRTNQKFNILVTAAAGAFGHLLTQLLCYYMPASTILAVTSSKKKGQWIEKHCFTNQSAKRAVLCYNENSIDDMLKKHCLSQISDSSSCGAAPLNMIFDTVGGETLQSLMLHASNKSVTMVIGSTSQYVNSNWNEIILGSGVAKPKDQESSLSVSSRLLTRSSAMVGFFLPHYKKHIPSAIDHLVQLTHRKEIFPQVDLSTTFNCLEDIPSGVEHLYSKQSCGKVIVRLV
;
A
#
# COMPACT_ATOMS: atom_id res chain seq x y z
N MET A 1 12.06 -12.59 -30.28
CA MET A 1 12.04 -12.81 -28.81
C MET A 1 12.03 -14.31 -28.51
N GLN A 2 12.60 -14.75 -27.39
CA GLN A 2 12.35 -16.11 -26.89
C GLN A 2 11.02 -16.12 -26.13
N THR A 3 10.10 -17.04 -26.42
CA THR A 3 8.76 -17.04 -25.82
C THR A 3 8.39 -18.36 -25.16
N LEU A 4 7.53 -18.28 -24.14
CA LEU A 4 7.02 -19.43 -23.40
C LEU A 4 5.99 -20.22 -24.22
N TYR A 5 5.27 -19.53 -25.11
CA TYR A 5 4.30 -20.08 -26.07
C TYR A 5 4.12 -19.08 -27.24
N ARG A 6 3.29 -19.43 -28.23
CA ARG A 6 2.97 -18.53 -29.35
C ARG A 6 2.13 -17.34 -28.88
N LEU A 7 2.73 -16.14 -28.87
CA LEU A 7 2.07 -14.90 -28.45
C LEU A 7 1.02 -14.43 -29.48
N PRO A 8 -0.07 -13.77 -29.04
CA PRO A 8 -1.04 -13.14 -29.94
C PRO A 8 -0.45 -11.89 -30.62
N ASN A 9 -1.01 -11.50 -31.76
CA ASN A 9 -0.56 -10.31 -32.52
C ASN A 9 -0.88 -8.98 -31.82
N LYS A 10 -1.94 -8.96 -31.01
CA LYS A 10 -2.41 -7.80 -30.26
C LYS A 10 -2.86 -8.23 -28.87
N TYR A 11 -2.92 -7.26 -27.96
CA TYR A 11 -3.46 -7.42 -26.62
C TYR A 11 -4.14 -6.12 -26.15
N SER A 12 -4.97 -6.20 -25.12
CA SER A 12 -5.74 -5.07 -24.59
C SER A 12 -5.05 -4.44 -23.37
N LYS A 13 -5.19 -3.11 -23.25
CA LYS A 13 -4.79 -2.34 -22.06
C LYS A 13 -5.68 -1.12 -21.85
N TRP A 14 -5.82 -0.69 -20.60
CA TRP A 14 -6.42 0.61 -20.27
C TRP A 14 -5.41 1.73 -20.44
N CYS A 15 -5.85 2.80 -21.11
CA CYS A 15 -5.07 4.01 -21.37
C CYS A 15 -5.79 5.23 -20.82
N VAL A 16 -5.03 6.24 -20.40
CA VAL A 16 -5.58 7.56 -20.06
C VAL A 16 -5.89 8.31 -21.36
N VAL A 17 -7.15 8.68 -21.54
CA VAL A 17 -7.67 9.44 -22.69
C VAL A 17 -8.15 10.84 -22.31
N LYS A 18 -8.31 11.11 -21.01
CA LYS A 18 -8.67 12.41 -20.46
C LYS A 18 -8.16 12.52 -19.02
N CYS A 19 -7.69 13.69 -18.60
CA CYS A 19 -7.29 13.94 -17.21
C CYS A 19 -8.47 14.43 -16.37
N CYS A 20 -9.02 13.57 -15.50
CA CYS A 20 -10.01 13.93 -14.48
C CYS A 20 -10.06 12.90 -13.34
N ALA A 21 -10.65 13.25 -12.19
CA ALA A 21 -10.85 12.34 -11.05
C ALA A 21 -12.10 11.45 -11.19
N ASP A 22 -12.39 11.01 -12.41
CA ASP A 22 -13.37 9.98 -12.72
C ASP A 22 -12.66 8.95 -13.59
N PHE A 23 -12.46 7.74 -13.06
CA PHE A 23 -11.67 6.72 -13.74
C PHE A 23 -12.30 6.29 -15.07
N ARG A 24 -13.64 6.15 -15.13
CA ARG A 24 -14.34 5.74 -16.35
C ARG A 24 -14.25 6.83 -17.42
N ALA A 25 -14.43 8.08 -17.03
CA ALA A 25 -14.32 9.20 -17.97
C ALA A 25 -12.86 9.48 -18.39
N ALA A 26 -11.89 9.16 -17.53
CA ALA A 26 -10.48 9.41 -17.77
C ALA A 26 -9.80 8.34 -18.65
N THR A 27 -10.37 7.15 -18.75
CA THR A 27 -9.70 5.99 -19.36
C THR A 27 -10.54 5.29 -20.42
N SER A 28 -9.87 4.64 -21.37
CA SER A 28 -10.49 3.77 -22.36
C SER A 28 -9.60 2.56 -22.61
N MET A 29 -10.19 1.45 -23.06
CA MET A 29 -9.46 0.24 -23.41
C MET A 29 -9.02 0.29 -24.87
N HIS A 30 -7.76 -0.04 -25.12
CA HIS A 30 -7.16 -0.05 -26.45
C HIS A 30 -6.49 -1.39 -26.74
N ALA A 31 -6.71 -1.90 -27.96
CA ALA A 31 -5.93 -3.00 -28.50
C ALA A 31 -4.60 -2.47 -29.05
N VAL A 32 -3.49 -2.97 -28.53
CA VAL A 32 -2.12 -2.60 -28.92
C VAL A 32 -1.40 -3.79 -29.56
N LYS A 33 -0.44 -3.50 -30.46
CA LYS A 33 0.39 -4.54 -31.08
C LYS A 33 1.32 -5.16 -30.05
N MET A 34 1.49 -6.48 -30.10
CA MET A 34 2.52 -7.18 -29.34
C MET A 34 3.90 -6.66 -29.76
N PRO A 35 4.84 -6.37 -28.84
CA PRO A 35 6.19 -5.95 -29.20
C PRO A 35 6.87 -7.01 -30.07
N SER A 36 7.63 -6.60 -31.09
CA SER A 36 8.42 -7.51 -31.92
C SER A 36 9.76 -7.89 -31.28
N ALA A 37 10.28 -7.03 -30.41
CA ALA A 37 11.56 -7.20 -29.72
C ALA A 37 11.51 -6.64 -28.29
N LEU A 38 12.41 -7.13 -27.45
CA LEU A 38 12.68 -6.64 -26.10
C LEU A 38 14.15 -6.25 -26.00
N ILE A 39 14.45 -5.19 -25.24
CA ILE A 39 15.86 -4.85 -24.94
C ILE A 39 16.38 -5.70 -23.78
N LYS A 40 17.71 -5.81 -23.63
CA LYS A 40 18.41 -6.73 -22.72
C LYS A 40 17.85 -6.80 -21.28
N ASN A 41 17.46 -5.66 -20.70
CA ASN A 41 16.97 -5.58 -19.32
C ASN A 41 15.45 -5.67 -19.18
N GLN A 42 14.72 -5.94 -20.26
CA GLN A 42 13.27 -6.08 -20.25
C GLN A 42 12.83 -7.54 -20.28
N VAL A 43 11.62 -7.76 -19.80
CA VAL A 43 10.85 -9.00 -19.94
C VAL A 43 9.43 -8.66 -20.37
N LEU A 44 8.77 -9.58 -21.06
CA LEU A 44 7.32 -9.50 -21.29
C LEU A 44 6.61 -10.34 -20.24
N VAL A 45 5.76 -9.71 -19.44
CA VAL A 45 4.95 -10.38 -18.43
C VAL A 45 3.52 -10.47 -18.94
N ARG A 46 2.90 -11.65 -18.85
CA ARG A 46 1.45 -11.83 -18.96
C ARG A 46 0.83 -11.69 -17.58
N ASN A 47 -0.06 -10.73 -17.43
CA ASN A 47 -0.70 -10.45 -16.15
C ASN A 47 -1.77 -11.50 -15.85
N ILE A 48 -1.77 -11.98 -14.61
CA ILE A 48 -2.72 -12.94 -14.05
C ILE A 48 -3.75 -12.22 -13.19
N ALA A 49 -3.28 -11.25 -12.41
CA ALA A 49 -4.13 -10.35 -11.64
C ALA A 49 -3.46 -9.00 -11.47
N VAL A 50 -4.27 -7.96 -11.30
CA VAL A 50 -3.80 -6.57 -11.10
C VAL A 50 -4.36 -6.00 -9.81
N GLY A 51 -3.58 -5.15 -9.16
CA GLY A 51 -3.98 -4.51 -7.90
C GLY A 51 -4.61 -3.14 -8.16
N ILE A 52 -5.79 -2.90 -7.56
CA ILE A 52 -6.42 -1.58 -7.58
C ILE A 52 -5.91 -0.74 -6.41
N ASN A 53 -5.64 0.54 -6.65
CA ASN A 53 -5.04 1.48 -5.71
C ASN A 53 -5.81 2.79 -5.67
N ALA A 54 -5.86 3.43 -4.50
CA ALA A 54 -6.45 4.77 -4.39
C ALA A 54 -5.74 5.78 -5.31
N SER A 55 -4.42 5.64 -5.47
CA SER A 55 -3.65 6.53 -6.37
C SER A 55 -3.93 6.32 -7.86
N ASP A 56 -4.75 5.34 -8.27
CA ASP A 56 -5.13 5.20 -9.67
C ASP A 56 -5.91 6.44 -10.14
N LEU A 57 -6.79 7.01 -9.32
CA LEU A 57 -7.46 8.28 -9.61
C LEU A 57 -6.47 9.45 -9.71
N ASN A 58 -5.45 9.50 -8.84
CA ASN A 58 -4.41 10.54 -8.93
C ASN A 58 -3.58 10.41 -10.21
N TYR A 59 -3.30 9.19 -10.65
CA TYR A 59 -2.55 8.97 -11.89
C TYR A 59 -3.34 9.40 -13.12
N VAL A 60 -4.60 8.96 -13.23
CA VAL A 60 -5.44 9.31 -14.39
C VAL A 60 -5.88 10.78 -14.39
N SER A 61 -5.90 11.46 -13.23
CA SER A 61 -6.11 12.91 -13.14
C SER A 61 -4.85 13.76 -13.39
N GLY A 62 -3.71 13.13 -13.67
CA GLY A 62 -2.47 13.82 -14.05
C GLY A 62 -1.61 14.31 -12.88
N VAL A 63 -1.95 14.00 -11.63
CA VAL A 63 -1.23 14.49 -10.42
C VAL A 63 0.26 14.12 -10.45
N TYR A 64 0.59 12.93 -10.94
CA TYR A 64 1.96 12.43 -11.04
C TYR A 64 2.65 12.80 -12.36
N ARG A 65 1.96 13.45 -13.30
CA ARG A 65 2.42 13.76 -14.65
C ARG A 65 2.59 15.26 -14.87
N ARG A 66 3.03 15.99 -13.84
CA ARG A 66 3.13 17.45 -13.87
C ARG A 66 3.97 17.96 -15.05
N GLY A 67 3.39 18.82 -15.89
CA GLY A 67 3.99 19.34 -17.12
C GLY A 67 3.78 18.44 -18.36
N MET A 68 3.16 17.28 -18.21
CA MET A 68 2.83 16.32 -19.28
C MET A 68 1.37 15.83 -19.19
N GLU A 69 0.52 16.51 -18.41
CA GLU A 69 -0.86 16.09 -18.18
C GLU A 69 -1.67 16.08 -19.47
N ASN A 70 -1.36 17.01 -20.39
CA ASN A 70 -2.04 17.13 -21.68
C ASN A 70 -1.40 16.29 -22.79
N ASP A 71 -0.23 15.67 -22.56
CA ASP A 71 0.40 14.79 -23.52
C ASP A 71 -0.21 13.38 -23.43
N LEU A 72 -1.38 13.22 -24.03
CA LEU A 72 -2.07 11.94 -24.16
C LEU A 72 -1.82 11.27 -25.52
N SER A 73 -0.92 11.84 -26.33
CA SER A 73 -0.65 11.41 -27.71
C SER A 73 -0.20 9.94 -27.81
N SER A 74 0.43 9.42 -26.75
CA SER A 74 0.90 8.04 -26.65
C SER A 74 -0.11 7.06 -26.05
N ASN A 75 -1.31 7.50 -25.67
CA ASN A 75 -2.29 6.73 -24.90
C ASN A 75 -1.61 5.99 -23.71
N PRO A 76 -1.12 6.75 -22.72
CA PRO A 76 -0.30 6.18 -21.66
C PRO A 76 -1.12 5.18 -20.83
N GLY A 77 -0.54 4.00 -20.60
CA GLY A 77 -1.16 2.96 -19.79
C GLY A 77 -1.26 3.34 -18.32
N CYS A 78 -2.23 2.77 -17.60
CA CYS A 78 -2.45 2.98 -16.17
C CYS A 78 -2.34 1.68 -15.33
N GLY A 79 -2.49 1.81 -14.02
CA GLY A 79 -2.27 0.74 -13.03
C GLY A 79 -0.80 0.58 -12.61
N PHE A 80 -0.57 0.16 -11.37
CA PHE A 80 0.76 0.17 -10.72
C PHE A 80 1.38 -1.20 -10.41
N GLU A 81 0.57 -2.25 -10.27
CA GLU A 81 1.07 -3.54 -9.80
C GLU A 81 0.28 -4.71 -10.37
N ALA A 82 0.98 -5.83 -10.56
CA ALA A 82 0.40 -7.07 -11.06
C ALA A 82 1.09 -8.30 -10.47
N LEU A 83 0.36 -9.41 -10.43
CA LEU A 83 0.90 -10.76 -10.38
C LEU A 83 0.88 -11.27 -11.82
N GLY A 84 1.97 -11.88 -12.29
CA GLY A 84 2.05 -12.37 -13.65
C GLY A 84 3.11 -13.45 -13.84
N VAL A 85 3.24 -13.89 -15.10
CA VAL A 85 4.28 -14.83 -15.54
C VAL A 85 5.11 -14.17 -16.63
N VAL A 86 6.43 -14.33 -16.55
CA VAL A 86 7.31 -13.91 -17.65
C VAL A 86 7.14 -14.86 -18.83
N VAL A 87 6.60 -14.35 -19.93
CA VAL A 87 6.26 -15.14 -21.13
C VAL A 87 7.17 -14.88 -22.32
N ALA A 88 8.02 -13.84 -22.25
CA ALA A 88 9.06 -13.66 -23.25
C ALA A 88 10.32 -12.95 -22.70
N LEU A 89 11.45 -13.29 -23.31
CA LEU A 89 12.77 -12.70 -23.07
C LEU A 89 13.34 -12.07 -24.36
N PRO A 90 14.30 -11.14 -24.23
CA PRO A 90 15.11 -10.65 -25.34
C PRO A 90 15.78 -11.80 -26.09
N GLU A 91 16.00 -11.66 -27.40
CA GLU A 91 16.68 -12.69 -28.22
C GLU A 91 18.11 -12.97 -27.78
N SER A 92 18.74 -11.99 -27.12
CA SER A 92 20.09 -12.13 -26.57
C SER A 92 20.18 -13.05 -25.34
N LEU A 93 19.05 -13.48 -24.78
CA LEU A 93 19.00 -14.42 -23.66
C LEU A 93 18.56 -15.80 -24.15
N GLU A 94 19.07 -16.84 -23.51
CA GLU A 94 18.69 -18.21 -23.82
C GLU A 94 17.30 -18.56 -23.28
N GLN A 95 16.64 -19.54 -23.90
CA GLN A 95 15.35 -20.05 -23.44
C GLN A 95 15.43 -20.76 -22.07
N SER A 96 16.64 -21.22 -21.70
CA SER A 96 16.98 -21.80 -20.40
C SER A 96 17.11 -20.76 -19.27
N ASP A 97 17.09 -19.46 -19.58
CA ASP A 97 17.23 -18.40 -18.59
C ASP A 97 16.08 -18.48 -17.56
N PRO A 98 16.38 -18.45 -16.25
CA PRO A 98 15.41 -18.69 -15.18
C PRO A 98 14.28 -17.66 -15.11
N TRP A 99 14.41 -16.54 -15.83
CA TRP A 99 13.32 -15.58 -15.95
C TRP A 99 12.15 -16.14 -16.75
N LEU A 100 12.36 -16.93 -17.81
CA LEU A 100 11.26 -17.42 -18.63
C LEU A 100 10.40 -18.41 -17.83
N GLY A 101 9.08 -18.17 -17.77
CA GLY A 101 8.15 -18.97 -16.96
C GLY A 101 8.14 -18.63 -15.47
N SER A 102 9.00 -17.73 -14.98
CA SER A 102 8.96 -17.30 -13.58
C SER A 102 7.64 -16.58 -13.25
N VAL A 103 7.08 -16.89 -12.08
CA VAL A 103 5.97 -16.13 -11.50
C VAL A 103 6.54 -14.89 -10.82
N VAL A 104 6.06 -13.73 -11.23
CA VAL A 104 6.59 -12.44 -10.78
C VAL A 104 5.51 -11.58 -10.16
N LEU A 105 5.89 -10.89 -9.10
CA LEU A 105 5.25 -9.67 -8.65
C LEU A 105 5.84 -8.50 -9.42
N VAL A 106 5.00 -7.62 -9.94
CA VAL A 106 5.41 -6.47 -10.74
C VAL A 106 5.00 -5.17 -10.05
N SER A 107 5.93 -4.21 -9.97
CA SER A 107 5.67 -2.84 -9.56
C SER A 107 6.10 -1.89 -10.68
N SER A 108 5.16 -1.58 -11.57
CA SER A 108 5.38 -0.78 -12.77
C SER A 108 4.07 -0.14 -13.23
N TYR A 109 4.17 1.03 -13.88
CA TYR A 109 3.04 1.58 -14.63
C TYR A 109 2.62 0.63 -15.76
N CYS A 110 1.39 0.81 -16.24
CA CYS A 110 0.77 0.02 -17.32
C CYS A 110 0.35 -1.41 -16.88
N ALA A 111 0.16 -1.63 -15.58
CA ALA A 111 -0.29 -2.92 -15.06
C ALA A 111 -1.71 -3.28 -15.52
N PHE A 112 -2.58 -2.31 -15.80
CA PHE A 112 -3.95 -2.54 -16.32
C PHE A 112 -3.92 -2.94 -17.80
N SER A 113 -3.32 -4.09 -18.06
CA SER A 113 -3.08 -4.67 -19.38
C SER A 113 -3.05 -6.19 -19.29
N GLU A 114 -3.33 -6.87 -20.40
CA GLU A 114 -3.12 -8.32 -20.48
C GLU A 114 -1.62 -8.68 -20.45
N TYR A 115 -0.80 -7.85 -21.10
CA TYR A 115 0.66 -8.00 -21.15
C TYR A 115 1.37 -6.68 -20.90
N GLN A 116 2.52 -6.74 -20.24
CA GLN A 116 3.35 -5.58 -19.97
C GLN A 116 4.82 -5.87 -20.28
N VAL A 117 5.47 -4.93 -20.96
CA VAL A 117 6.93 -4.89 -21.10
C VAL A 117 7.49 -4.18 -19.88
N VAL A 118 8.32 -4.88 -19.11
CA VAL A 118 8.77 -4.42 -17.79
C VAL A 118 10.27 -4.57 -17.67
N SER A 119 10.94 -3.59 -17.04
CA SER A 119 12.33 -3.74 -16.62
C SER A 119 12.44 -4.85 -15.56
N LYS A 120 13.41 -5.75 -15.67
CA LYS A 120 13.68 -6.79 -14.66
C LYS A 120 13.80 -6.21 -13.24
N SER A 121 14.29 -4.98 -13.09
CA SER A 121 14.39 -4.27 -11.79
C SER A 121 13.05 -3.95 -11.12
N ASN A 122 11.95 -3.99 -11.87
CA ASN A 122 10.59 -3.73 -11.40
C ASN A 122 9.81 -5.04 -11.16
N CYS A 123 10.47 -6.17 -11.31
CA CYS A 123 9.93 -7.50 -11.07
C CYS A 123 10.59 -8.11 -9.84
N PHE A 124 9.80 -8.83 -9.05
CA PHE A 124 10.28 -9.69 -7.97
C PHE A 124 9.81 -11.11 -8.29
N ILE A 125 10.75 -12.04 -8.50
CA ILE A 125 10.44 -13.45 -8.74
C ILE A 125 9.98 -14.06 -7.41
N LEU A 126 8.79 -14.65 -7.39
CA LEU A 126 8.32 -15.38 -6.21
C LEU A 126 9.16 -16.67 -6.05
N PRO A 127 9.82 -16.88 -4.90
CA PRO A 127 10.67 -18.05 -4.69
C PRO A 127 9.91 -19.36 -4.87
N GLY A 128 10.50 -20.31 -5.61
CA GLY A 128 9.91 -21.63 -5.85
C GLY A 128 8.77 -21.66 -6.88
N SER A 129 8.45 -20.54 -7.53
CA SER A 129 7.30 -20.43 -8.43
C SER A 129 7.75 -20.25 -9.89
N THR A 130 7.87 -21.37 -10.61
CA THR A 130 8.12 -21.38 -12.06
C THR A 130 7.09 -22.25 -12.78
N THR A 131 6.62 -21.81 -13.95
CA THR A 131 5.83 -22.64 -14.86
C THR A 131 6.73 -23.31 -15.88
N LYS A 132 6.36 -24.54 -16.25
CA LYS A 132 6.92 -25.22 -17.42
C LYS A 132 6.46 -24.53 -18.71
N MET A 133 7.19 -24.80 -19.78
CA MET A 133 6.78 -24.46 -21.15
C MET A 133 5.37 -24.98 -21.42
N VAL A 134 4.57 -24.16 -22.10
CA VAL A 134 3.20 -24.50 -22.54
C VAL A 134 3.12 -24.30 -24.05
N ASN A 135 2.32 -25.11 -24.74
CA ASN A 135 2.26 -25.10 -26.20
C ASN A 135 1.22 -24.10 -26.72
N THR A 136 0.20 -23.78 -25.92
CA THR A 136 -0.94 -22.95 -26.34
C THR A 136 -1.33 -21.91 -25.29
N ALA A 137 -2.10 -20.90 -25.72
CA ALA A 137 -2.67 -19.90 -24.82
C ALA A 137 -3.70 -20.50 -23.84
N ASP A 138 -4.42 -21.54 -24.25
CA ASP A 138 -5.39 -22.26 -23.41
C ASP A 138 -4.70 -23.07 -22.31
N GLU A 139 -3.60 -23.74 -22.65
CA GLU A 139 -2.75 -24.41 -21.65
C GLU A 139 -2.19 -23.39 -20.65
N PHE A 140 -1.76 -22.21 -21.13
CA PHE A 140 -1.35 -21.14 -20.24
C PHE A 140 -2.48 -20.73 -19.29
N ASN A 141 -3.72 -20.56 -19.76
CA ASN A 141 -4.85 -20.14 -18.91
C ASN A 141 -5.10 -21.12 -17.76
N ILE A 142 -5.01 -22.43 -18.03
CA ILE A 142 -5.14 -23.47 -16.99
C ILE A 142 -4.06 -23.31 -15.92
N VAL A 143 -2.80 -23.08 -16.33
CA VAL A 143 -1.68 -22.89 -15.39
C VAL A 143 -1.82 -21.56 -14.64
N ALA A 144 -2.21 -20.50 -15.34
CA ALA A 144 -2.36 -19.16 -14.81
C ALA A 144 -3.46 -19.10 -13.74
N LYS A 145 -4.57 -19.84 -13.93
CA LYS A 145 -5.60 -20.03 -12.91
C LYS A 145 -5.06 -20.69 -11.63
N LYS A 146 -4.26 -21.76 -11.77
CA LYS A 146 -3.61 -22.41 -10.60
C LYS A 146 -2.65 -21.47 -9.89
N ILE A 147 -1.89 -20.68 -10.64
CA ILE A 147 -0.98 -19.65 -10.09
C ILE A 147 -1.80 -18.60 -9.34
N TYR A 148 -2.90 -18.10 -9.92
CA TYR A 148 -3.79 -17.17 -9.25
C TYR A 148 -4.26 -17.75 -7.91
N GLU A 149 -4.87 -18.94 -7.90
CA GLU A 149 -5.41 -19.59 -6.70
C GLU A 149 -4.37 -19.73 -5.58
N SER A 150 -3.11 -20.02 -5.94
CA SER A 150 -2.02 -20.23 -4.99
C SER A 150 -1.21 -18.98 -4.62
N HIS A 151 -1.17 -17.93 -5.45
CA HIS A 151 -0.24 -16.80 -5.28
C HIS A 151 -0.88 -15.41 -5.24
N HIS A 152 -2.19 -15.26 -5.50
CA HIS A 152 -2.85 -13.94 -5.51
C HIS A 152 -2.67 -13.16 -4.19
N HIS A 153 -2.54 -13.87 -3.06
CA HIS A 153 -2.30 -13.27 -1.75
C HIS A 153 -0.93 -12.58 -1.61
N TYR A 154 0.04 -12.82 -2.50
CA TYR A 154 1.31 -12.09 -2.49
C TYR A 154 1.23 -10.71 -3.16
N LEU A 155 0.23 -10.47 -4.02
CA LEU A 155 0.08 -9.21 -4.75
C LEU A 155 0.06 -7.95 -3.84
N PRO A 156 -0.63 -7.94 -2.67
CA PRO A 156 -0.64 -6.80 -1.76
C PRO A 156 0.75 -6.37 -1.27
N LEU A 157 1.76 -7.25 -1.33
CA LEU A 157 3.09 -6.98 -0.80
C LEU A 157 3.87 -5.94 -1.62
N THR A 158 3.58 -5.78 -2.91
CA THR A 158 4.40 -4.96 -3.82
C THR A 158 4.33 -3.48 -3.52
N LEU A 159 3.11 -2.92 -3.47
CA LEU A 159 2.87 -1.51 -3.23
C LEU A 159 2.41 -1.28 -1.79
N SER A 160 1.37 -1.97 -1.35
CA SER A 160 0.79 -1.74 -0.01
C SER A 160 1.71 -2.23 1.11
N GLY A 161 2.24 -3.45 0.98
CA GLY A 161 3.15 -4.04 1.97
C GLY A 161 4.49 -3.32 2.03
N ALA A 162 5.14 -3.08 0.89
CA ALA A 162 6.39 -2.33 0.85
C ALA A 162 6.25 -0.93 1.45
N THR A 163 5.13 -0.24 1.16
CA THR A 163 4.82 1.06 1.80
C THR A 163 4.67 0.90 3.31
N ALA A 164 3.94 -0.10 3.79
CA ALA A 164 3.75 -0.36 5.22
C ALA A 164 5.08 -0.61 5.95
N LEU A 165 5.91 -1.52 5.44
CA LEU A 165 7.18 -1.89 6.08
C LEU A 165 8.18 -0.72 6.08
N LEU A 166 8.36 -0.05 4.94
CA LEU A 166 9.34 1.03 4.83
C LEU A 166 8.88 2.29 5.58
N SER A 167 7.60 2.63 5.55
CA SER A 167 7.08 3.75 6.35
C SER A 167 7.17 3.47 7.86
N LEU A 168 6.96 2.23 8.29
CA LEU A 168 7.17 1.82 9.69
C LEU A 168 8.63 1.98 10.11
N SER A 169 9.58 1.57 9.25
CA SER A 169 11.01 1.77 9.49
C SER A 169 11.37 3.25 9.62
N VAL A 170 10.83 4.12 8.75
CA VAL A 170 11.02 5.57 8.82
C VAL A 170 10.43 6.16 10.10
N ALA A 171 9.22 5.74 10.48
CA ALA A 171 8.56 6.20 11.71
C ALA A 171 9.39 5.84 12.94
N PHE A 172 9.87 4.60 13.01
CA PHE A 172 10.68 4.10 14.12
C PHE A 172 12.00 4.86 14.25
N ARG A 173 12.73 5.05 13.14
CA ARG A 173 13.98 5.85 13.12
C ARG A 173 13.76 7.30 13.53
N THR A 174 12.66 7.91 13.08
CA THR A 174 12.31 9.29 13.44
C THR A 174 12.07 9.39 14.95
N LEU A 175 11.31 8.46 15.52
CA LEU A 175 11.03 8.43 16.95
C LEU A 175 12.33 8.25 17.77
N GLN A 176 13.22 7.37 17.32
CA GLN A 176 14.53 7.17 17.93
C GLN A 176 15.38 8.45 17.90
N ALA A 177 15.47 9.12 16.75
CA ALA A 177 16.24 10.36 16.61
C ALA A 177 15.74 11.47 17.55
N MET A 178 14.42 11.56 17.77
CA MET A 178 13.81 12.55 18.67
C MET A 178 14.01 12.25 20.17
N SER A 179 14.39 11.01 20.51
CA SER A 179 14.56 10.58 21.91
C SER A 179 15.90 11.00 22.51
N LEU A 180 16.88 11.44 21.71
CA LEU A 180 18.23 11.88 22.12
C LEU A 180 19.00 10.87 23.00
N THR A 181 18.58 9.61 23.03
CA THR A 181 19.30 8.54 23.74
C THR A 181 20.48 8.05 22.90
N SER A 182 21.64 7.88 23.53
CA SER A 182 22.78 7.20 22.92
C SER A 182 22.39 5.77 22.56
N PHE A 183 22.45 5.43 21.28
CA PHE A 183 22.10 4.11 20.78
C PHE A 183 23.02 3.05 21.42
N PRO A 184 22.49 1.92 21.93
CA PRO A 184 23.32 0.74 22.03
C PRO A 184 23.76 0.40 20.60
N THR A 185 25.07 0.31 20.40
CA THR A 185 25.66 -0.22 19.18
C THR A 185 25.03 -1.59 18.97
N ILE A 186 24.17 -1.73 17.96
CA ILE A 186 23.56 -3.02 17.63
C ILE A 186 24.74 -3.96 17.34
N GLN A 187 24.94 -4.98 18.17
CA GLN A 187 25.98 -5.96 17.93
C GLN A 187 25.69 -6.63 16.58
N GLU A 188 26.72 -6.74 15.73
CA GLU A 188 26.64 -7.27 14.35
C GLU A 188 25.96 -8.66 14.25
N ASN A 189 25.86 -9.39 15.35
CA ASN A 189 25.22 -10.71 15.39
C ASN A 189 23.68 -10.68 15.48
N GLU A 190 23.03 -9.54 15.78
CA GLU A 190 21.55 -9.39 15.68
C GLU A 190 21.08 -8.83 14.32
N LEU A 191 22.05 -8.48 13.45
CA LEU A 191 21.82 -7.82 12.17
C LEU A 191 21.01 -8.68 11.17
N SER A 192 20.99 -10.00 11.37
CA SER A 192 20.28 -10.96 10.50
C SER A 192 18.75 -10.78 10.49
N SER A 193 18.18 -9.97 11.40
CA SER A 193 16.73 -9.76 11.53
C SER A 193 16.27 -8.32 11.31
N SER A 194 17.19 -7.36 11.12
CA SER A 194 16.86 -5.94 11.02
C SER A 194 16.68 -5.50 9.57
N ILE A 195 15.54 -4.89 9.25
CA ILE A 195 15.34 -4.26 7.94
C ILE A 195 15.43 -2.77 8.10
N ASN A 196 16.48 -2.21 7.48
CA ASN A 196 16.75 -0.79 7.55
C ASN A 196 16.63 -0.29 9.01
N GLY A 197 17.21 -0.99 9.99
CA GLY A 197 17.20 -0.58 11.41
C GLY A 197 15.88 -0.75 12.16
N LEU A 198 14.85 -1.35 11.54
CA LEU A 198 13.66 -1.80 12.26
C LEU A 198 13.95 -3.15 12.92
N CYS A 199 13.83 -3.21 14.25
CA CYS A 199 13.96 -4.42 15.05
C CYS A 199 12.71 -4.65 15.89
N ARG A 200 12.51 -5.88 16.37
CA ARG A 200 11.47 -6.17 17.37
C ARG A 200 11.80 -5.43 18.67
N THR A 201 10.80 -4.83 19.30
CA THR A 201 10.97 -4.11 20.56
C THR A 201 9.81 -4.35 21.53
N ASN A 202 10.13 -4.38 22.82
CA ASN A 202 9.16 -4.42 23.91
C ASN A 202 8.83 -3.02 24.46
N GLN A 203 9.38 -1.97 23.87
CA GLN A 203 8.98 -0.60 24.20
C GLN A 203 7.49 -0.41 23.85
N LYS A 204 6.75 0.14 24.80
CA LYS A 204 5.30 0.34 24.68
C LYS A 204 5.02 1.67 24.01
N PHE A 205 4.27 1.63 22.92
CA PHE A 205 3.75 2.80 22.22
C PHE A 205 2.24 2.73 22.11
N ASN A 206 1.59 3.88 21.98
CA ASN A 206 0.21 3.99 21.52
C ASN A 206 0.23 4.38 20.04
N ILE A 207 -0.20 3.46 19.18
CA ILE A 207 -0.07 3.57 17.73
C ILE A 207 -1.45 3.55 17.10
N LEU A 208 -1.71 4.50 16.20
CA LEU A 208 -2.97 4.58 15.46
C LEU A 208 -2.75 4.40 13.96
N VAL A 209 -3.61 3.62 13.33
CA VAL A 209 -3.62 3.36 11.88
C VAL A 209 -4.97 3.75 11.31
N THR A 210 -5.02 4.68 10.35
CA THR A 210 -6.25 5.00 9.61
C THR A 210 -6.47 4.05 8.43
N ALA A 211 -7.73 3.95 7.98
CA ALA A 211 -8.16 2.99 6.95
C ALA A 211 -7.62 1.57 7.22
N ALA A 212 -7.66 1.12 8.47
CA ALA A 212 -6.94 -0.07 8.94
C ALA A 212 -7.41 -1.38 8.28
N ALA A 213 -8.65 -1.44 7.78
CA ALA A 213 -9.15 -2.59 7.03
C ALA A 213 -8.68 -2.61 5.57
N GLY A 214 -8.06 -1.54 5.05
CA GLY A 214 -7.61 -1.46 3.66
C GLY A 214 -6.28 -2.16 3.40
N ALA A 215 -5.84 -2.15 2.14
CA ALA A 215 -4.62 -2.84 1.69
C ALA A 215 -3.35 -2.45 2.45
N PHE A 216 -3.11 -1.16 2.68
CA PHE A 216 -1.98 -0.69 3.49
C PHE A 216 -2.20 -0.98 4.99
N GLY A 217 -3.37 -0.60 5.50
CA GLY A 217 -3.68 -0.63 6.92
C GLY A 217 -3.62 -2.04 7.53
N HIS A 218 -4.13 -3.06 6.81
CA HIS A 218 -4.15 -4.42 7.34
C HIS A 218 -2.74 -5.03 7.44
N LEU A 219 -1.86 -4.72 6.49
CA LEU A 219 -0.46 -5.15 6.53
C LEU A 219 0.32 -4.40 7.61
N LEU A 220 0.15 -3.07 7.70
CA LEU A 220 0.80 -2.28 8.73
C LEU A 220 0.38 -2.74 10.14
N THR A 221 -0.90 -3.01 10.36
CA THR A 221 -1.41 -3.50 11.65
C THR A 221 -0.76 -4.81 12.05
N GLN A 222 -0.58 -5.74 11.11
CA GLN A 222 0.11 -7.01 11.35
C GLN A 222 1.61 -6.82 11.61
N LEU A 223 2.26 -5.94 10.84
CA LEU A 223 3.68 -5.59 11.06
C LEU A 223 3.90 -4.95 12.42
N LEU A 224 2.99 -4.08 12.87
CA LEU A 224 3.02 -3.51 14.22
C LEU A 224 2.87 -4.59 15.29
N CYS A 225 1.96 -5.55 15.11
CA CYS A 225 1.83 -6.69 16.02
C CYS A 225 3.12 -7.53 16.08
N TYR A 226 3.79 -7.72 14.94
CA TYR A 226 5.04 -8.47 14.85
C TYR A 226 6.25 -7.75 15.46
N TYR A 227 6.44 -6.46 15.14
CA TYR A 227 7.61 -5.68 15.55
C TYR A 227 7.47 -5.02 16.91
N MET A 228 6.23 -4.70 17.32
CA MET A 228 5.94 -3.96 18.55
C MET A 228 4.86 -4.66 19.36
N PRO A 229 5.06 -5.95 19.74
CA PRO A 229 4.03 -6.78 20.37
C PRO A 229 3.48 -6.20 21.68
N ALA A 230 4.28 -5.43 22.41
CA ALA A 230 3.91 -4.79 23.68
C ALA A 230 3.12 -3.47 23.53
N SER A 231 3.05 -2.91 22.32
CA SER A 231 2.39 -1.62 22.05
C SER A 231 0.87 -1.76 21.98
N THR A 232 0.14 -0.68 22.32
CA THR A 232 -1.29 -0.54 22.04
C THR A 232 -1.47 -0.16 20.57
N ILE A 233 -2.32 -0.91 19.85
CA ILE A 233 -2.62 -0.64 18.44
C ILE A 233 -4.11 -0.31 18.29
N LEU A 234 -4.38 0.90 17.77
CA LEU A 234 -5.71 1.43 17.50
C LEU A 234 -5.96 1.46 15.99
N ALA A 235 -6.89 0.65 15.53
CA ALA A 235 -7.23 0.48 14.13
C ALA A 235 -8.52 1.25 13.79
N VAL A 236 -8.42 2.32 13.00
CA VAL A 236 -9.59 3.13 12.62
C VAL A 236 -10.24 2.58 11.34
N THR A 237 -11.56 2.40 11.37
CA THR A 237 -12.34 1.87 10.25
C THR A 237 -13.74 2.46 10.18
N SER A 238 -14.48 2.16 9.11
CA SER A 238 -15.78 2.76 8.81
C SER A 238 -16.99 1.98 9.33
N SER A 239 -16.86 0.72 9.72
CA SER A 239 -18.02 -0.09 10.14
C SER A 239 -17.66 -1.24 11.06
N LYS A 240 -18.65 -1.71 11.84
CA LYS A 240 -18.51 -2.91 12.70
C LYS A 240 -18.02 -4.13 11.94
N LYS A 241 -18.57 -4.37 10.73
CA LYS A 241 -18.19 -5.50 9.87
C LYS A 241 -16.70 -5.47 9.55
N LYS A 242 -16.17 -4.29 9.22
CA LYS A 242 -14.73 -4.09 9.00
C LYS A 242 -13.93 -4.22 10.28
N GLY A 243 -14.48 -3.79 11.41
CA GLY A 243 -13.86 -3.96 12.72
C GLY A 243 -13.65 -5.42 13.08
N GLN A 244 -14.71 -6.23 13.00
CA GLN A 244 -14.65 -7.67 13.20
C GLN A 244 -13.66 -8.34 12.23
N TRP A 245 -13.59 -7.85 10.99
CA TRP A 245 -12.62 -8.32 10.02
C TRP A 245 -11.17 -7.99 10.44
N ILE A 246 -10.90 -6.77 10.93
CA ILE A 246 -9.58 -6.38 11.47
C ILE A 246 -9.20 -7.27 12.66
N GLU A 247 -10.12 -7.46 13.60
CA GLU A 247 -9.89 -8.30 14.79
C GLU A 247 -9.52 -9.73 14.40
N LYS A 248 -10.22 -10.28 13.40
CA LYS A 248 -9.99 -11.65 12.91
C LYS A 248 -8.69 -11.79 12.11
N HIS A 249 -8.35 -10.81 11.28
CA HIS A 249 -7.31 -10.97 10.24
C HIS A 249 -6.03 -10.15 10.48
N CYS A 250 -6.06 -9.11 11.31
CA CYS A 250 -4.94 -8.18 11.46
C CYS A 250 -4.26 -8.23 12.83
N PHE A 251 -5.00 -8.49 13.91
CA PHE A 251 -4.45 -8.55 15.26
C PHE A 251 -3.82 -9.92 15.52
N THR A 252 -2.68 -10.16 14.87
CA THR A 252 -1.83 -11.32 15.15
C THR A 252 -1.17 -11.14 16.52
N ASN A 253 -0.96 -12.23 17.27
CA ASN A 253 -0.27 -12.24 18.57
C ASN A 253 -0.84 -11.27 19.64
N GLN A 254 -1.74 -11.79 20.49
CA GLN A 254 -2.54 -11.00 21.46
C GLN A 254 -1.79 -10.66 22.77
N SER A 255 -0.54 -10.21 22.68
CA SER A 255 0.27 -9.89 23.87
C SER A 255 -0.04 -8.53 24.51
N ALA A 256 -0.72 -7.62 23.80
CA ALA A 256 -1.06 -6.28 24.30
C ALA A 256 -2.42 -5.79 23.77
N LYS A 257 -2.87 -4.62 24.25
CA LYS A 257 -4.19 -4.06 23.92
C LYS A 257 -4.30 -3.80 22.40
N ARG A 258 -5.41 -4.26 21.83
CA ARG A 258 -5.82 -4.01 20.44
C ARG A 258 -7.23 -3.46 20.47
N ALA A 259 -7.51 -2.42 19.70
CA ALA A 259 -8.85 -1.86 19.63
C ALA A 259 -9.17 -1.37 18.23
N VAL A 260 -10.43 -1.56 17.84
CA VAL A 260 -10.98 -0.97 16.62
C VAL A 260 -11.79 0.26 16.98
N LEU A 261 -11.59 1.34 16.21
CA LEU A 261 -12.35 2.58 16.31
C LEU A 261 -13.22 2.74 15.05
N CYS A 262 -14.54 2.65 15.21
CA CYS A 262 -15.51 2.77 14.11
C CYS A 262 -16.08 4.18 14.02
N TYR A 263 -15.61 4.97 13.05
CA TYR A 263 -15.94 6.41 12.99
C TYR A 263 -17.39 6.72 12.54
N ASN A 264 -18.14 5.74 12.03
CA ASN A 264 -19.56 5.90 11.73
C ASN A 264 -20.47 5.71 12.95
N GLU A 265 -19.94 5.22 14.08
CA GLU A 265 -20.70 5.05 15.32
C GLU A 265 -20.52 6.22 16.28
N ASN A 266 -19.27 6.67 16.42
CA ASN A 266 -18.89 7.78 17.28
C ASN A 266 -17.79 8.58 16.59
N SER A 267 -17.61 9.84 16.99
CA SER A 267 -16.48 10.63 16.48
C SER A 267 -15.15 9.98 16.92
N ILE A 268 -14.12 10.11 16.07
CA ILE A 268 -12.78 9.60 16.39
C ILE A 268 -12.25 10.26 17.67
N ASP A 269 -12.53 11.55 17.83
CA ASP A 269 -12.16 12.34 19.02
C ASP A 269 -12.78 11.77 20.31
N ASP A 270 -14.09 11.50 20.32
CA ASP A 270 -14.78 10.93 21.48
C ASP A 270 -14.28 9.53 21.80
N MET A 271 -14.07 8.69 20.78
CA MET A 271 -13.54 7.35 20.96
C MET A 271 -12.11 7.38 21.54
N LEU A 272 -11.26 8.29 21.06
CA LEU A 272 -9.92 8.47 21.58
C LEU A 272 -9.96 9.01 23.01
N LYS A 273 -10.75 10.03 23.31
CA LYS A 273 -10.96 10.55 24.68
C LYS A 273 -11.43 9.45 25.62
N LYS A 274 -12.42 8.64 25.23
CA LYS A 274 -12.89 7.51 26.05
C LYS A 274 -11.81 6.44 26.25
N HIS A 275 -11.06 6.10 25.19
CA HIS A 275 -9.94 5.18 25.30
C HIS A 275 -8.88 5.70 26.28
N CYS A 276 -8.62 7.00 26.23
CA CYS A 276 -7.68 7.69 27.10
C CYS A 276 -8.15 7.72 28.57
N LEU A 277 -9.44 7.97 28.82
CA LEU A 277 -10.04 7.94 30.16
C LEU A 277 -9.98 6.54 30.79
N SER A 278 -10.11 5.47 29.99
CA SER A 278 -10.01 4.08 30.47
C SER A 278 -8.60 3.66 30.93
N GLN A 279 -7.56 4.48 30.65
CA GLN A 279 -6.17 4.18 31.04
C GLN A 279 -5.72 4.92 32.33
N ILE A 280 -6.55 5.80 32.89
CA ILE A 280 -6.20 6.68 34.03
C ILE A 280 -6.52 6.02 35.39
N SER A 281 -6.97 4.76 35.42
CA SER A 281 -7.29 4.07 36.69
C SER A 281 -6.07 3.68 37.53
N ASP A 282 -4.84 3.80 37.01
CA ASP A 282 -3.61 3.75 37.82
C ASP A 282 -3.05 5.16 38.00
N SER A 283 -3.02 5.59 39.26
CA SER A 283 -2.80 6.96 39.72
C SER A 283 -1.48 7.60 39.28
N SER A 284 -1.55 8.93 39.06
CA SER A 284 -0.47 9.93 39.04
C SER A 284 0.19 10.32 37.71
N SER A 285 -0.61 10.70 36.70
CA SER A 285 -0.29 11.85 35.83
C SER A 285 -1.51 12.23 34.99
N CYS A 286 -1.85 13.53 34.94
CA CYS A 286 -2.98 14.06 34.20
C CYS A 286 -2.83 13.85 32.68
N GLY A 287 -3.87 13.31 32.05
CA GLY A 287 -4.04 13.24 30.60
C GLY A 287 -3.81 11.84 30.01
N ALA A 288 -4.53 11.54 28.93
CA ALA A 288 -4.29 10.40 28.04
C ALA A 288 -2.83 9.93 27.99
N ALA A 289 -2.56 8.63 27.89
CA ALA A 289 -1.31 8.21 27.25
C ALA A 289 -1.46 8.56 25.75
N PRO A 290 -0.87 9.66 25.26
CA PRO A 290 -1.24 10.21 23.97
C PRO A 290 -0.55 9.41 22.84
N LEU A 291 -1.00 9.57 21.59
CA LEU A 291 -0.54 8.77 20.46
C LEU A 291 0.95 9.05 20.15
N ASN A 292 1.79 8.02 20.23
CA ASN A 292 3.22 8.12 19.91
C ASN A 292 3.47 8.03 18.39
N MET A 293 2.68 7.21 17.69
CA MET A 293 2.77 7.07 16.24
C MET A 293 1.38 7.12 15.62
N ILE A 294 1.24 7.87 14.53
CA ILE A 294 0.01 7.97 13.75
C ILE A 294 0.38 7.67 12.29
N PHE A 295 -0.24 6.64 11.71
CA PHE A 295 -0.11 6.33 10.28
C PHE A 295 -1.39 6.71 9.58
N ASP A 296 -1.35 7.81 8.84
CA ASP A 296 -2.53 8.35 8.17
C ASP A 296 -2.49 8.18 6.65
N THR A 297 -3.55 7.58 6.11
CA THR A 297 -3.82 7.47 4.68
C THR A 297 -5.03 8.30 4.23
N VAL A 298 -5.76 8.91 5.16
CA VAL A 298 -7.07 9.54 4.88
C VAL A 298 -6.93 11.04 4.62
N GLY A 299 -6.10 11.75 5.39
CA GLY A 299 -5.91 13.19 5.30
C GLY A 299 -7.10 14.02 5.78
N GLY A 300 -7.12 15.30 5.41
CA GLY A 300 -8.23 16.22 5.70
C GLY A 300 -8.53 16.39 7.19
N GLU A 301 -9.81 16.51 7.53
CA GLU A 301 -10.29 16.68 8.90
C GLU A 301 -9.92 15.51 9.81
N THR A 302 -9.85 14.28 9.27
CA THR A 302 -9.42 13.11 10.05
C THR A 302 -8.01 13.28 10.59
N LEU A 303 -7.06 13.68 9.73
CA LEU A 303 -5.68 13.96 10.16
C LEU A 303 -5.63 15.07 11.21
N GLN A 304 -6.37 16.17 10.99
CA GLN A 304 -6.41 17.29 11.92
C GLN A 304 -6.93 16.88 13.31
N SER A 305 -8.00 16.08 13.37
CA SER A 305 -8.55 15.55 14.62
C SER A 305 -7.55 14.62 15.32
N LEU A 306 -6.92 13.70 14.59
CA LEU A 306 -5.94 12.77 15.16
C LEU A 306 -4.73 13.50 15.77
N MET A 307 -4.30 14.60 15.14
CA MET A 307 -3.21 15.41 15.66
C MET A 307 -3.52 16.06 17.02
N LEU A 308 -4.78 16.22 17.41
CA LEU A 308 -5.11 16.73 18.75
C LEU A 308 -4.67 15.75 19.85
N HIS A 309 -4.64 14.45 19.55
CA HIS A 309 -4.31 13.37 20.48
C HIS A 309 -2.85 12.90 20.42
N ALA A 310 -2.01 13.54 19.61
CA ALA A 310 -0.58 13.23 19.51
C ALA A 310 0.17 13.56 20.81
N SER A 311 1.11 12.69 21.20
CA SER A 311 1.95 12.88 22.38
C SER A 311 3.06 13.89 22.12
N ASN A 312 3.71 14.33 23.20
CA ASN A 312 5.04 14.89 23.07
C ASN A 312 5.94 13.89 22.36
N LYS A 313 6.78 14.38 21.45
CA LYS A 313 7.70 13.60 20.62
C LYS A 313 7.01 12.52 19.78
N SER A 314 5.77 12.76 19.35
CA SER A 314 5.05 11.83 18.47
C SER A 314 5.55 11.91 17.02
N VAL A 315 5.35 10.84 16.26
CA VAL A 315 5.59 10.80 14.81
C VAL A 315 4.28 10.57 14.07
N THR A 316 3.91 11.50 13.21
CA THR A 316 2.77 11.36 12.29
C THR A 316 3.27 11.10 10.88
N MET A 317 3.05 9.89 10.38
CA MET A 317 3.34 9.49 9.00
C MET A 317 2.18 9.87 8.08
N VAL A 318 2.45 10.71 7.10
CA VAL A 318 1.51 11.04 6.01
C VAL A 318 1.80 10.11 4.84
N ILE A 319 0.97 9.09 4.69
CA ILE A 319 1.08 8.04 3.66
C ILE A 319 0.24 8.39 2.43
N GLY A 320 -0.91 9.03 2.65
CA GLY A 320 -1.83 9.43 1.60
C GLY A 320 -2.96 10.29 2.13
N SER A 321 -3.81 10.77 1.24
CA SER A 321 -4.94 11.62 1.57
C SER A 321 -6.19 11.23 0.78
N THR A 322 -6.65 9.98 0.92
CA THR A 322 -7.74 9.43 0.11
C THR A 322 -9.04 10.23 0.14
N SER A 323 -9.30 10.98 1.22
CA SER A 323 -10.48 11.86 1.33
C SER A 323 -10.48 13.00 0.31
N GLN A 324 -9.31 13.37 -0.22
CA GLN A 324 -9.14 14.51 -1.11
C GLN A 324 -9.02 14.11 -2.59
N TYR A 325 -8.87 12.82 -2.91
CA TYR A 325 -8.58 12.37 -4.28
C TYR A 325 -9.79 12.48 -5.23
N VAL A 326 -11.03 12.50 -4.70
CA VAL A 326 -12.26 12.54 -5.51
C VAL A 326 -12.69 13.98 -5.86
N ASN A 327 -12.23 14.98 -5.10
CA ASN A 327 -12.68 16.39 -5.22
C ASN A 327 -11.66 17.28 -5.94
N SER A 328 -10.97 16.76 -6.97
CA SER A 328 -9.73 17.36 -7.48
C SER A 328 -9.93 18.72 -8.17
N ASN A 329 -9.83 19.80 -7.39
CA ASN A 329 -9.23 21.06 -7.81
C ASN A 329 -7.96 21.27 -6.97
N TRP A 330 -6.86 20.63 -7.37
CA TRP A 330 -5.61 20.58 -6.59
C TRP A 330 -5.01 21.96 -6.26
N ASN A 331 -5.34 22.99 -7.05
CA ASN A 331 -4.93 24.36 -6.77
C ASN A 331 -5.52 24.91 -5.45
N GLU A 332 -6.67 24.43 -5.00
CA GLU A 332 -7.25 24.79 -3.69
C GLU A 332 -6.59 24.01 -2.53
N ILE A 333 -6.15 22.78 -2.77
CA ILE A 333 -5.53 21.91 -1.75
C ILE A 333 -4.10 22.37 -1.39
N ILE A 334 -3.35 22.91 -2.35
CA ILE A 334 -1.96 23.37 -2.15
C ILE A 334 -1.90 24.73 -1.45
N LEU A 335 -2.94 25.57 -1.59
CA LEU A 335 -2.95 26.93 -1.04
C LEU A 335 -3.58 27.07 0.35
N GLY A 336 -4.08 25.98 0.94
CA GLY A 336 -4.58 26.01 2.32
C GLY A 336 -5.64 27.11 2.53
N SER A 337 -6.62 27.20 1.62
CA SER A 337 -7.72 28.14 1.77
C SER A 337 -8.62 27.75 2.95
N GLY A 338 -8.28 28.30 4.11
CA GLY A 338 -9.22 28.74 5.15
C GLY A 338 -10.27 27.74 5.61
N VAL A 339 -9.87 26.77 6.43
CA VAL A 339 -10.83 26.15 7.36
C VAL A 339 -11.23 27.22 8.38
N ALA A 340 -12.54 27.44 8.53
CA ALA A 340 -13.09 28.35 9.53
C ALA A 340 -12.49 28.07 10.91
N LYS A 341 -12.02 29.12 11.59
CA LYS A 341 -11.44 29.03 12.94
C LYS A 341 -12.43 28.35 13.89
N PRO A 342 -12.05 27.24 14.57
CA PRO A 342 -12.77 26.75 15.73
C PRO A 342 -12.83 27.83 16.82
N LYS A 343 -13.90 27.85 17.63
CA LYS A 343 -14.15 28.85 18.68
C LYS A 343 -13.35 28.59 19.97
N ASP A 344 -12.37 27.69 19.94
CA ASP A 344 -11.69 27.15 21.11
C ASP A 344 -10.16 27.24 20.91
N GLN A 345 -9.43 27.70 21.93
CA GLN A 345 -8.02 28.11 21.81
C GLN A 345 -7.09 26.96 21.37
N GLU A 346 -7.35 25.71 21.76
CA GLU A 346 -6.47 24.57 21.48
C GLU A 346 -6.71 23.93 20.10
N SER A 347 -7.96 23.90 19.64
CA SER A 347 -8.34 23.47 18.29
C SER A 347 -7.94 24.48 17.20
N SER A 348 -7.76 25.76 17.58
CA SER A 348 -7.33 26.84 16.69
C SER A 348 -5.82 26.91 16.39
N LEU A 349 -4.99 26.13 17.09
CA LEU A 349 -3.54 26.10 16.83
C LEU A 349 -3.25 25.59 15.41
N SER A 350 -2.27 26.18 14.73
CA SER A 350 -1.79 25.65 13.45
C SER A 350 -1.09 24.30 13.64
N VAL A 351 -0.95 23.54 12.56
CA VAL A 351 -0.13 22.31 12.54
C VAL A 351 1.29 22.60 13.02
N SER A 352 1.89 23.72 12.57
CA SER A 352 3.23 24.13 12.99
C SER A 352 3.33 24.40 14.49
N SER A 353 2.36 25.10 15.08
CA SER A 353 2.32 25.33 16.52
C SER A 353 2.20 24.03 17.31
N ARG A 354 1.36 23.08 16.87
CA ARG A 354 1.24 21.76 17.51
C ARG A 354 2.53 20.95 17.45
N LEU A 355 3.21 20.95 16.30
CA LEU A 355 4.50 20.26 16.16
C LEU A 355 5.56 20.88 17.07
N LEU A 356 5.63 22.22 17.11
CA LEU A 356 6.57 22.97 17.95
C LEU A 356 6.33 22.69 19.43
N THR A 357 5.11 22.85 19.93
CA THR A 357 4.82 22.72 21.37
C THR A 357 4.97 21.30 21.89
N ARG A 358 4.86 20.29 21.02
CA ARG A 358 5.02 18.87 21.38
C ARG A 358 6.38 18.30 21.02
N SER A 359 7.26 19.07 20.36
CA SER A 359 8.50 18.55 19.77
C SER A 359 8.25 17.31 18.92
N SER A 360 7.17 17.32 18.14
CA SER A 360 6.69 16.19 17.33
C SER A 360 7.11 16.33 15.87
N ALA A 361 7.09 15.22 15.13
CA ALA A 361 7.41 15.18 13.71
C ALA A 361 6.17 14.81 12.86
N MET A 362 6.05 15.45 11.70
CA MET A 362 5.15 15.03 10.63
C MET A 362 6.00 14.69 9.40
N VAL A 363 5.89 13.46 8.92
CA VAL A 363 6.79 12.91 7.90
C VAL A 363 5.97 12.39 6.73
N GLY A 364 6.16 12.99 5.55
CA GLY A 364 5.62 12.45 4.30
C GLY A 364 6.38 11.22 3.85
N PHE A 365 5.66 10.21 3.36
CA PHE A 365 6.26 9.00 2.80
C PHE A 365 5.78 8.76 1.37
N PHE A 366 6.72 8.68 0.43
CA PHE A 366 6.43 8.40 -0.98
C PHE A 366 7.32 7.25 -1.47
N LEU A 367 6.70 6.08 -1.72
CA LEU A 367 7.41 4.83 -2.01
C LEU A 367 8.46 4.95 -3.14
N PRO A 368 8.22 5.66 -4.25
CA PRO A 368 9.22 5.81 -5.32
C PRO A 368 10.57 6.40 -4.87
N HIS A 369 10.60 7.23 -3.81
CA HIS A 369 11.86 7.74 -3.24
C HIS A 369 12.71 6.66 -2.56
N TYR A 370 12.13 5.50 -2.27
CA TYR A 370 12.78 4.37 -1.62
C TYR A 370 13.04 3.21 -2.58
N LYS A 371 13.05 3.44 -3.92
CA LYS A 371 13.17 2.41 -4.96
C LYS A 371 14.27 1.36 -4.70
N LYS A 372 15.42 1.78 -4.16
CA LYS A 372 16.55 0.88 -3.85
C LYS A 372 16.23 -0.14 -2.74
N HIS A 373 15.30 0.16 -1.84
CA HIS A 373 14.92 -0.69 -0.70
C HIS A 373 13.69 -1.56 -0.99
N ILE A 374 12.93 -1.27 -2.06
CA ILE A 374 11.69 -2.01 -2.40
C ILE A 374 11.94 -3.52 -2.57
N PRO A 375 12.97 -3.99 -3.32
CA PRO A 375 13.18 -5.43 -3.49
C PRO A 375 13.42 -6.17 -2.17
N SER A 376 14.26 -5.62 -1.29
CA SER A 376 14.53 -6.20 0.04
C SER A 376 13.30 -6.15 0.96
N ALA A 377 12.49 -5.10 0.86
CA ALA A 377 11.23 -5.02 1.59
C ALA A 377 10.23 -6.10 1.15
N ILE A 378 10.07 -6.31 -0.17
CA ILE A 378 9.19 -7.35 -0.71
C ILE A 378 9.69 -8.73 -0.31
N ASP A 379 11.00 -9.00 -0.44
CA ASP A 379 11.60 -10.28 -0.05
C ASP A 379 11.27 -10.63 1.39
N HIS A 380 11.47 -9.69 2.31
CA HIS A 380 11.15 -9.93 3.72
C HIS A 380 9.68 -10.14 3.99
N LEU A 381 8.81 -9.37 3.34
CA LEU A 381 7.37 -9.56 3.48
C LEU A 381 6.95 -10.95 2.98
N VAL A 382 7.55 -11.44 1.91
CA VAL A 382 7.36 -12.81 1.42
C VAL A 382 7.85 -13.81 2.46
N GLN A 383 9.02 -13.60 3.06
CA GLN A 383 9.54 -14.48 4.12
C GLN A 383 8.66 -14.47 5.39
N LEU A 384 8.14 -13.32 5.81
CA LEU A 384 7.20 -13.23 6.93
C LEU A 384 5.87 -13.93 6.60
N THR A 385 5.41 -13.81 5.36
CA THR A 385 4.22 -14.51 4.87
C THR A 385 4.44 -16.03 4.91
N HIS A 386 5.59 -16.51 4.41
CA HIS A 386 5.94 -17.92 4.44
C HIS A 386 6.06 -18.48 5.87
N ARG A 387 6.63 -17.69 6.77
CA ARG A 387 6.73 -18.00 8.22
C ARG A 387 5.40 -17.88 8.97
N LYS A 388 4.30 -17.47 8.30
CA LYS A 388 2.98 -17.25 8.89
C LYS A 388 2.98 -16.23 10.02
N GLU A 389 3.88 -15.26 9.93
CA GLU A 389 3.99 -14.13 10.87
C GLU A 389 3.10 -12.96 10.43
N ILE A 390 2.83 -12.87 9.13
CA ILE A 390 1.81 -12.00 8.54
C ILE A 390 0.98 -12.79 7.52
N PHE A 391 -0.25 -12.34 7.30
CA PHE A 391 -1.27 -12.94 6.44
C PHE A 391 -1.85 -11.85 5.53
N PRO A 392 -1.20 -11.55 4.40
CA PRO A 392 -1.74 -10.62 3.43
C PRO A 392 -3.14 -11.04 2.97
N GLN A 393 -4.06 -10.09 2.92
CA GLN A 393 -5.45 -10.34 2.54
C GLN A 393 -5.79 -9.61 1.25
N VAL A 394 -6.51 -10.32 0.38
CA VAL A 394 -7.20 -9.74 -0.78
C VAL A 394 -8.68 -9.59 -0.46
N ASP A 395 -9.31 -8.61 -1.08
CA ASP A 395 -10.73 -8.41 -0.96
C ASP A 395 -11.47 -9.39 -1.86
N LEU A 396 -12.22 -10.30 -1.24
CA LEU A 396 -13.03 -11.30 -1.92
C LEU A 396 -14.53 -10.98 -1.80
N SER A 397 -14.92 -9.80 -1.28
CA SER A 397 -16.34 -9.45 -1.13
C SER A 397 -17.04 -9.26 -2.47
N THR A 398 -16.26 -8.88 -3.49
CA THR A 398 -16.72 -8.65 -4.86
C THR A 398 -15.71 -9.29 -5.80
N THR A 399 -16.17 -10.06 -6.77
CA THR A 399 -15.29 -10.73 -7.74
C THR A 399 -15.20 -9.92 -9.01
N PHE A 400 -13.97 -9.58 -9.42
CA PHE A 400 -13.65 -8.93 -10.69
C PHE A 400 -12.80 -9.91 -11.51
N ASN A 401 -13.29 -10.33 -12.66
CA ASN A 401 -12.81 -11.52 -13.38
C ASN A 401 -12.25 -11.22 -14.78
N CYS A 402 -12.29 -9.97 -15.24
CA CYS A 402 -11.72 -9.59 -16.51
C CYS A 402 -11.16 -8.16 -16.52
N LEU A 403 -10.44 -7.81 -17.58
CA LEU A 403 -9.80 -6.50 -17.72
C LEU A 403 -10.83 -5.35 -17.70
N GLU A 404 -12.03 -5.59 -18.21
CA GLU A 404 -13.16 -4.65 -18.28
C GLU A 404 -13.70 -4.29 -16.89
N ASP A 405 -13.45 -5.12 -15.87
CA ASP A 405 -13.93 -4.89 -14.51
C ASP A 405 -13.08 -3.86 -13.72
N ILE A 406 -11.94 -3.42 -14.26
CA ILE A 406 -11.02 -2.49 -13.58
C ILE A 406 -11.70 -1.22 -13.07
N PRO A 407 -12.51 -0.49 -13.87
CA PRO A 407 -13.22 0.69 -13.37
C PRO A 407 -14.18 0.36 -12.22
N SER A 408 -14.87 -0.78 -12.28
CA SER A 408 -15.75 -1.26 -11.20
C SER A 408 -14.95 -1.59 -9.93
N GLY A 409 -13.73 -2.11 -10.08
CA GLY A 409 -12.79 -2.30 -8.98
C GLY A 409 -12.36 -0.99 -8.33
N VAL A 410 -12.10 0.06 -9.12
CA VAL A 410 -11.80 1.41 -8.61
C VAL A 410 -12.99 1.98 -7.85
N GLU A 411 -14.21 1.89 -8.40
CA GLU A 411 -15.43 2.33 -7.73
C GLU A 411 -15.66 1.58 -6.41
N HIS A 412 -15.45 0.26 -6.39
CA HIS A 412 -15.55 -0.55 -5.18
C HIS A 412 -14.56 -0.12 -4.11
N LEU A 413 -13.32 0.22 -4.48
CA LEU A 413 -12.35 0.77 -3.53
C LEU A 413 -12.85 2.09 -2.92
N TYR A 414 -13.42 2.99 -3.73
CA TYR A 414 -13.96 4.28 -3.27
C TYR A 414 -15.33 4.21 -2.59
N SER A 415 -16.06 3.10 -2.73
CA SER A 415 -17.28 2.80 -1.95
C SER A 415 -17.00 2.62 -0.45
N LYS A 416 -15.72 2.49 -0.07
CA LYS A 416 -15.24 2.22 1.29
C LYS A 416 -15.79 0.92 1.87
N GLN A 417 -16.16 -0.06 1.04
CA GLN A 417 -16.63 -1.39 1.48
C GLN A 417 -15.52 -2.43 1.58
N SER A 418 -14.42 -2.25 0.84
CA SER A 418 -13.35 -3.25 0.73
C SER A 418 -12.62 -3.57 2.03
N CYS A 419 -12.22 -4.83 2.20
CA CYS A 419 -11.31 -5.29 3.26
C CYS A 419 -10.12 -6.02 2.64
N GLY A 420 -8.90 -5.60 2.93
CA GLY A 420 -7.70 -6.07 2.24
C GLY A 420 -7.49 -5.36 0.89
N LYS A 421 -6.75 -6.02 0.00
CA LYS A 421 -6.40 -5.51 -1.32
C LYS A 421 -7.46 -5.84 -2.37
N VAL A 422 -8.02 -4.81 -3.00
CA VAL A 422 -8.89 -4.99 -4.18
C VAL A 422 -8.01 -5.45 -5.35
N ILE A 423 -8.39 -6.57 -5.96
CA ILE A 423 -7.69 -7.19 -7.09
C ILE A 423 -8.67 -7.47 -8.23
N VAL A 424 -8.18 -7.46 -9.46
CA VAL A 424 -8.91 -7.92 -10.65
C VAL A 424 -8.16 -9.09 -11.27
N ARG A 425 -8.84 -10.22 -11.43
CA ARG A 425 -8.31 -11.43 -12.06
C ARG A 425 -8.43 -11.31 -13.58
N LEU A 426 -7.43 -11.77 -14.34
CA LEU A 426 -7.36 -11.63 -15.80
C LEU A 426 -7.27 -12.96 -16.57
N VAL A 427 -7.28 -14.12 -15.87
CA VAL A 427 -7.06 -15.46 -16.45
C VAL A 427 -7.96 -16.52 -15.86
#